data_AF-A0A8J8EKW5-F1
#
_entry.id   AF-A0A8J8EKW5-F1
#
_cell.length_a   1.000
_cell.length_b   1.000
_cell.length_c   1.000
_cell.angle_alpha   90.00
_cell.angle_beta   90.00
_cell.angle_gamma   90.00
#
_symmetry.space_group_name_H-M   'P 1'
#
loop_
_entity.id
_entity.type
_entity.pdbx_description
1 polymer ?
#
loop_
_entity_poly.entity_id
_entity_poly.type
_entity_poly.pdbx_seq_one_letter_code
_entity_poly.pdbx_strand_id
1 'polypeptide(L)'
;MFKRIRGLFGREGKAPASTSSEVPETPERRGLKADACIGCGLCAQVCPHNAIFVIDNEKRVISFHPELCGECNYECNDICPTKAIEGRPDRIDLEFEYAHCQVCGKKLDYTVKTAEFLYHKLERFYDHPEVVFMCDRCKHDRVKEFPSEYLRFFGGMLK
;
A
#
# COMPACT_ATOMS: atom_id res chain seq x y z
N MET A 1 -29.93 -50.64 10.25
CA MET A 1 -29.69 -52.04 10.63
C MET A 1 -28.21 -52.35 10.38
N PHE A 2 -27.43 -52.55 11.46
CA PHE A 2 -26.01 -53.03 11.54
C PHE A 2 -24.91 -52.23 10.80
N LYS A 3 -24.09 -51.44 11.50
CA LYS A 3 -22.84 -51.78 12.25
C LYS A 3 -21.60 -51.99 11.37
N ARG A 4 -20.64 -51.07 11.57
CA ARG A 4 -19.16 -51.21 11.67
C ARG A 4 -18.42 -51.93 10.53
N ILE A 5 -17.34 -51.31 10.06
CA ILE A 5 -15.97 -51.85 10.18
C ILE A 5 -14.97 -50.67 10.25
N ARG A 6 -14.12 -50.74 11.28
CA ARG A 6 -12.97 -49.86 11.52
C ARG A 6 -11.81 -50.30 10.63
N GLY A 7 -11.02 -49.33 10.18
CA GLY A 7 -9.55 -49.38 10.29
C GLY A 7 -8.80 -50.16 9.22
N LEU A 8 -8.28 -49.44 8.22
CA LEU A 8 -7.06 -49.81 7.47
C LEU A 8 -6.36 -48.53 7.00
N PHE A 9 -5.76 -47.78 7.93
CA PHE A 9 -4.72 -46.81 7.60
C PHE A 9 -3.59 -46.96 8.62
N GLY A 10 -2.70 -47.92 8.33
CA GLY A 10 -1.37 -47.98 8.91
C GLY A 10 -0.37 -47.45 7.89
N ARG A 11 0.14 -46.24 8.14
CA ARG A 11 1.48 -45.79 7.72
C ARG A 11 2.00 -44.82 8.78
N GLU A 12 2.71 -45.37 9.76
CA GLU A 12 3.56 -44.58 10.64
C GLU A 12 4.81 -44.17 9.85
N GLY A 13 4.79 -42.96 9.33
CA GLY A 13 5.95 -42.24 8.82
C GLY A 13 6.21 -41.06 9.75
N LYS A 14 7.17 -41.22 10.64
CA LYS A 14 7.62 -40.24 11.63
C LYS A 14 8.24 -39.04 10.90
N ALA A 15 7.44 -38.00 10.64
CA ALA A 15 7.96 -36.70 10.22
C ALA A 15 8.77 -36.10 11.38
N PRO A 16 9.97 -35.55 11.13
CA PRO A 16 10.81 -35.04 12.20
C PRO A 16 10.13 -33.87 12.90
N ALA A 17 10.26 -33.86 14.23
CA ALA A 17 9.82 -32.81 15.11
C ALA A 17 10.38 -31.46 14.64
N SER A 18 9.54 -30.65 13.99
CA SER A 18 9.78 -29.22 13.89
C SER A 18 9.49 -28.64 15.26
N THR A 19 10.55 -28.44 16.02
CA THR A 19 10.54 -27.77 17.31
C THR A 19 9.76 -26.47 17.17
N SER A 20 8.58 -26.46 17.79
CA SER A 20 7.79 -25.29 18.07
C SER A 20 8.60 -24.37 18.98
N SER A 21 9.42 -23.50 18.39
CA SER A 21 9.90 -22.32 19.11
C SER A 21 8.70 -21.39 19.21
N GLU A 22 8.02 -21.49 20.35
CA GLU A 22 6.99 -20.58 20.82
C GLU A 22 7.44 -19.13 20.56
N VAL A 23 6.80 -18.48 19.60
CA VAL A 23 6.94 -17.03 19.40
C VAL A 23 6.24 -16.39 20.59
N PRO A 24 6.94 -15.58 21.41
CA PRO A 24 6.32 -15.02 22.61
C PRO A 24 5.18 -14.07 22.19
N GLU A 25 3.97 -14.41 22.61
CA GLU A 25 2.81 -13.53 22.49
C GLU A 25 2.95 -12.37 23.50
N THR A 26 3.58 -11.27 23.06
CA THR A 26 3.54 -9.96 23.76
C THR A 26 2.80 -8.92 22.90
N PRO A 27 2.01 -8.00 23.48
CA PRO A 27 0.85 -7.41 22.81
C PRO A 27 1.11 -6.05 22.14
N GLU A 28 2.08 -5.93 21.23
CA GLU A 28 2.28 -4.73 20.37
C GLU A 28 3.03 -5.12 19.09
N ARG A 29 2.34 -5.19 17.94
CA ARG A 29 2.97 -5.45 16.62
C ARG A 29 3.93 -4.29 16.32
N ARG A 30 5.23 -4.55 16.16
CA ARG A 30 6.18 -3.45 15.99
C ARG A 30 5.99 -2.78 14.62
N GLY A 31 5.39 -1.60 14.69
CA GLY A 31 5.75 -0.48 13.83
C GLY A 31 5.10 -0.39 12.46
N LEU A 32 4.16 -1.26 12.10
CA LEU A 32 3.45 -1.13 10.82
C LEU A 32 1.94 -1.38 10.94
N LYS A 33 1.16 -0.38 10.56
CA LYS A 33 -0.30 -0.44 10.38
C LYS A 33 -0.58 -0.75 8.91
N ALA A 34 -0.57 -2.04 8.56
CA ALA A 34 -0.69 -2.51 7.17
C ALA A 34 -1.92 -1.93 6.44
N ASP A 35 -3.07 -1.83 7.12
CA ASP A 35 -4.30 -1.30 6.53
C ASP A 35 -4.19 0.18 6.14
N ALA A 36 -3.41 0.95 6.90
CA ALA A 36 -3.15 2.37 6.65
C ALA A 36 -2.07 2.61 5.58
N CYS A 37 -1.29 1.59 5.21
CA CYS A 37 -0.35 1.72 4.11
C CYS A 37 -1.14 1.84 2.80
N ILE A 38 -0.77 2.83 1.99
CA ILE A 38 -1.40 3.11 0.69
C ILE A 38 -0.54 2.67 -0.50
N GLY A 39 0.65 2.11 -0.26
CA GLY A 39 1.52 1.65 -1.35
C GLY A 39 2.15 2.78 -2.18
N CYS A 40 2.40 3.95 -1.57
CA CYS A 40 2.99 5.09 -2.30
C CYS A 40 4.51 4.96 -2.55
N GLY A 41 5.22 4.13 -1.78
CA GLY A 41 6.66 3.88 -1.96
C GLY A 41 7.60 4.97 -1.45
N LEU A 42 7.10 6.07 -0.88
CA LEU A 42 7.94 7.17 -0.38
C LEU A 42 8.96 6.73 0.68
N CYS A 43 8.58 5.79 1.55
CA CYS A 43 9.46 5.23 2.57
C CYS A 43 10.68 4.51 1.99
N ALA A 44 10.53 3.82 0.86
CA ALA A 44 11.64 3.19 0.16
C ALA A 44 12.60 4.23 -0.45
N GLN A 45 12.06 5.32 -1.00
CA GLN A 45 12.87 6.39 -1.61
C GLN A 45 13.79 7.10 -0.61
N VAL A 46 13.37 7.23 0.65
CA VAL A 46 14.13 7.92 1.69
C VAL A 46 14.98 6.98 2.55
N CYS A 47 14.88 5.66 2.38
CA CYS A 47 15.60 4.72 3.22
C CYS A 47 17.08 4.63 2.81
N PRO A 48 18.05 5.07 3.64
CA PRO A 48 19.46 5.05 3.27
C PRO A 48 20.05 3.62 3.21
N HIS A 49 19.38 2.65 3.83
CA HIS A 49 19.83 1.27 3.95
C HIS A 49 19.17 0.31 2.95
N ASN A 50 18.28 0.81 2.09
CA ASN A 50 17.48 -0.02 1.17
C ASN A 50 16.73 -1.16 1.91
N ALA A 51 16.22 -0.88 3.11
CA ALA A 51 15.47 -1.86 3.90
C ALA A 51 14.01 -2.00 3.45
N ILE A 52 13.57 -1.21 2.47
CA ILE A 52 12.21 -1.21 1.95
C ILE A 52 12.30 -1.18 0.43
N PHE A 53 11.64 -2.11 -0.24
CA PHE A 53 11.62 -2.20 -1.71
C PHE A 53 10.22 -1.94 -2.26
N VAL A 54 10.17 -1.32 -3.43
CA VAL A 54 8.96 -1.20 -4.26
C VAL A 54 9.15 -2.09 -5.47
N ILE A 55 8.23 -3.03 -5.67
CA ILE A 55 8.24 -3.95 -6.82
C ILE A 55 6.97 -3.68 -7.61
N ASP A 56 7.13 -3.25 -8.86
CA ASP A 56 6.04 -2.85 -9.74
C ASP A 56 5.86 -3.87 -10.88
N ASN A 57 4.79 -4.68 -10.82
CA ASN A 57 4.42 -5.66 -11.84
C ASN A 57 2.93 -5.51 -12.23
N GLU A 58 2.15 -6.60 -12.20
CA GLU A 58 0.69 -6.55 -12.30
C GLU A 58 0.08 -5.79 -11.11
N LYS A 59 0.64 -6.01 -9.93
CA LYS A 59 0.37 -5.27 -8.69
C LYS A 59 1.63 -4.57 -8.20
N ARG A 60 1.46 -3.57 -7.34
CA ARG A 60 2.56 -2.96 -6.60
C ARG A 60 2.76 -3.69 -5.28
N VAL A 61 4.00 -4.02 -4.94
CA VAL A 61 4.38 -4.60 -3.64
C VAL A 61 5.31 -3.65 -2.91
N ILE A 62 5.03 -3.40 -1.61
CA ILE A 62 5.96 -2.75 -0.68
C ILE A 62 6.50 -3.82 0.26
N SER A 63 7.79 -4.14 0.13
CA SER A 63 8.47 -5.22 0.86
C SER A 63 9.37 -4.64 1.93
N PHE A 64 9.14 -4.98 3.20
CA PHE A 64 9.93 -4.53 4.35
C PHE A 64 10.91 -5.61 4.81
N HIS A 65 12.17 -5.22 4.95
CA HIS A 65 13.30 -6.09 5.29
C HIS A 65 13.97 -5.59 6.56
N PRO A 66 13.45 -5.96 7.75
CA PRO A 66 14.00 -5.50 9.01
C PRO A 66 15.47 -5.85 9.13
N GLU A 67 15.96 -6.98 8.61
CA GLU A 67 17.37 -7.36 8.67
C GLU A 67 18.32 -6.35 7.99
N LEU A 68 17.83 -5.57 7.03
CA LEU A 68 18.59 -4.52 6.34
C LEU A 68 18.46 -3.15 7.03
N CYS A 69 17.55 -3.01 8.00
CA CYS A 69 17.35 -1.75 8.71
C CYS A 69 18.49 -1.51 9.71
N GLY A 70 19.43 -0.66 9.30
CA GLY A 70 20.53 -0.15 10.12
C GLY A 70 20.17 1.13 10.88
N GLU A 71 21.16 1.71 11.56
CA GLU A 71 21.00 2.95 12.33
C GLU A 71 20.75 4.15 11.39
N CYS A 72 19.68 4.90 11.63
CA CYS A 72 19.29 6.14 10.93
C CYS A 72 18.32 6.95 11.80
N ASN A 73 17.79 8.06 11.28
CA ASN A 73 16.81 8.89 12.01
C ASN A 73 15.35 8.51 11.70
N TYR A 74 15.09 7.37 11.06
CA TYR A 74 13.75 6.90 10.70
C TYR A 74 12.95 7.87 9.81
N GLU A 75 13.61 8.50 8.83
CA GLU A 75 12.99 9.39 7.85
C GLU A 75 11.82 8.73 7.09
N CYS A 76 11.83 7.40 6.97
CA CYS A 76 10.74 6.59 6.41
C CYS A 76 9.41 6.72 7.18
N ASN A 77 9.47 6.96 8.50
CA ASN A 77 8.29 7.15 9.35
C ASN A 77 7.74 8.57 9.18
N ASP A 78 8.62 9.56 9.07
CA ASP A 78 8.25 10.96 8.93
C ASP A 78 7.58 11.22 7.58
N ILE A 79 8.14 10.69 6.50
CA ILE A 79 7.61 10.88 5.14
C ILE A 79 6.28 10.16 4.91
N CYS A 80 5.92 9.17 5.74
CA CYS A 80 4.72 8.38 5.56
C CYS A 80 3.46 9.26 5.68
N PRO A 81 2.70 9.51 4.58
CA PRO A 81 1.59 10.46 4.59
C PRO A 81 0.41 9.97 5.45
N THR A 82 0.30 8.66 5.66
CA THR A 82 -0.75 8.03 6.47
C THR A 82 -0.28 7.63 7.86
N LYS A 83 0.99 7.90 8.21
CA LYS A 83 1.60 7.49 9.48
C LYS A 83 1.40 5.99 9.76
N ALA A 84 1.53 5.19 8.70
CA ALA A 84 1.41 3.74 8.76
C ALA A 84 2.63 3.08 9.41
N ILE A 85 3.78 3.76 9.46
CA ILE A 85 5.05 3.21 9.97
C ILE A 85 5.43 3.94 11.26
N GLU A 86 5.90 3.20 12.26
CA GLU A 86 6.35 3.68 13.56
C GLU A 86 7.55 2.86 14.05
N GLY A 87 8.70 3.49 14.31
CA GLY A 87 9.93 2.77 14.62
C GLY A 87 10.41 1.86 13.48
N ARG A 88 10.83 0.63 13.81
CA ARG A 88 11.31 -0.37 12.86
C ARG A 88 10.18 -1.37 12.54
N PRO A 89 9.69 -1.44 11.29
CA PRO A 89 8.64 -2.37 10.90
C PRO A 89 9.14 -3.81 10.84
N ASP A 90 8.23 -4.76 11.06
CA ASP A 90 8.46 -6.20 10.87
C ASP A 90 8.66 -6.57 9.39
N ARG A 91 9.12 -7.81 9.15
CA ARG A 91 9.21 -8.37 7.79
C ARG A 91 7.82 -8.61 7.24
N ILE A 92 7.47 -7.93 6.15
CA ILE A 92 6.14 -8.05 5.53
C ILE A 92 6.14 -7.51 4.10
N ASP A 93 5.35 -8.17 3.26
CA ASP A 93 5.08 -7.77 1.89
C ASP A 93 3.62 -7.30 1.80
N LEU A 94 3.42 -6.06 1.37
CA LEU A 94 2.10 -5.47 1.20
C LEU A 94 1.79 -5.29 -0.29
N GLU A 95 0.74 -5.96 -0.77
CA GLU A 95 0.30 -5.88 -2.17
C GLU A 95 -0.82 -4.85 -2.36
N PHE A 96 -0.77 -4.13 -3.48
CA PHE A 96 -1.71 -3.08 -3.84
C PHE A 96 -2.11 -3.14 -5.32
N GLU A 97 -3.41 -2.98 -5.58
CA GLU A 97 -3.93 -2.80 -6.92
C GLU A 97 -3.62 -1.40 -7.46
N TYR A 98 -3.31 -1.29 -8.75
CA TYR A 98 -3.16 -0.01 -9.41
C TYR A 98 -4.51 0.66 -9.66
N ALA A 99 -4.52 1.99 -9.50
CA ALA A 99 -5.63 2.78 -10.00
C ALA A 99 -5.66 2.74 -11.54
N HIS A 100 -6.85 2.90 -12.11
CA HIS A 100 -7.06 2.96 -13.54
C HIS A 100 -7.80 4.25 -13.88
N CYS A 101 -7.47 4.83 -15.04
CA CYS A 101 -8.15 6.02 -15.53
C CYS A 101 -9.64 5.73 -15.71
N GLN A 102 -10.50 6.44 -15.02
CA GLN A 102 -11.96 6.26 -15.09
C GLN A 102 -12.54 6.57 -16.49
N VAL A 103 -11.80 7.29 -17.34
CA VAL A 103 -12.25 7.65 -18.69
C VAL A 103 -11.81 6.62 -19.75
N CYS A 104 -10.54 6.21 -19.74
CA CYS A 104 -9.99 5.35 -20.81
C CYS A 104 -9.44 4.01 -20.33
N GLY A 105 -9.57 3.68 -19.05
CA GLY A 105 -9.07 2.42 -18.48
C GLY A 105 -7.55 2.30 -18.39
N LYS A 106 -6.77 3.30 -18.80
CA LYS A 106 -5.30 3.27 -18.72
C LYS A 106 -4.85 3.07 -17.25
N LYS A 107 -3.99 2.08 -17.00
CA LYS A 107 -3.31 1.88 -15.71
C LYS A 107 -2.54 3.15 -15.31
N LEU A 108 -2.72 3.59 -14.08
CA LEU A 108 -2.03 4.72 -13.47
C LEU A 108 -0.76 4.24 -12.74
N ASP A 109 0.15 5.15 -12.43
CA ASP A 109 1.44 4.90 -11.79
C ASP A 109 1.38 4.83 -10.25
N TYR A 110 0.16 4.90 -9.69
CA TYR A 110 -0.13 4.79 -8.28
C TYR A 110 -1.30 3.83 -8.01
N THR A 111 -1.41 3.43 -6.76
CA THR A 111 -2.37 2.45 -6.28
C THR A 111 -3.77 3.05 -6.14
N VAL A 112 -4.80 2.21 -6.09
CA VAL A 112 -6.18 2.62 -5.76
C VAL A 112 -6.21 3.36 -4.42
N LYS A 113 -5.56 2.81 -3.38
CA LYS A 113 -5.48 3.44 -2.05
C LYS A 113 -4.80 4.82 -2.09
N THR A 114 -3.81 5.03 -2.96
CA THR A 114 -3.19 6.35 -3.12
C THR A 114 -4.17 7.33 -3.76
N ALA A 115 -4.91 6.89 -4.78
CA ALA A 115 -5.93 7.72 -5.43
C ALA A 115 -7.04 8.12 -4.44
N GLU A 116 -7.55 7.18 -3.65
CA GLU A 116 -8.54 7.41 -2.59
C GLU A 116 -8.03 8.39 -1.53
N PHE A 117 -6.80 8.19 -1.06
CA PHE A 117 -6.16 9.11 -0.12
C PHE A 117 -6.10 10.54 -0.65
N LEU A 118 -5.70 10.71 -1.92
CA LEU A 118 -5.65 12.02 -2.55
C LEU A 118 -7.04 12.62 -2.76
N TYR A 119 -8.03 11.81 -3.16
CA TYR A 119 -9.42 12.24 -3.30
C TYR A 119 -9.91 12.91 -2.01
N HIS A 120 -9.78 12.22 -0.88
CA HIS A 120 -10.23 12.73 0.42
C HIS A 120 -9.46 13.95 0.92
N LYS A 121 -8.20 14.09 0.47
CA LYS A 121 -7.40 15.28 0.79
C LYS A 121 -7.83 16.48 -0.05
N LEU A 122 -8.25 16.26 -1.28
CA LEU A 122 -8.58 17.31 -2.25
C LEU A 122 -10.05 17.73 -2.20
N GLU A 123 -10.98 16.84 -1.82
CA GLU A 123 -12.42 17.13 -1.80
C GLU A 123 -12.80 18.31 -0.87
N ARG A 124 -11.91 18.67 0.06
CA ARG A 124 -12.09 19.82 0.95
C ARG A 124 -11.70 21.16 0.33
N PHE A 125 -10.94 21.14 -0.77
CA PHE A 125 -10.35 22.33 -1.38
C PHE A 125 -10.75 22.52 -2.84
N TYR A 126 -11.22 21.47 -3.50
CA TYR A 126 -11.47 21.45 -4.93
C TYR A 126 -12.81 20.81 -5.26
N ASP A 127 -13.51 21.38 -6.25
CA ASP A 127 -14.83 20.90 -6.70
C ASP A 127 -14.77 19.57 -7.47
N HIS A 128 -13.59 19.21 -7.98
CA HIS A 128 -13.39 18.03 -8.84
C HIS A 128 -12.25 17.11 -8.34
N PRO A 129 -12.34 16.54 -7.13
CA PRO A 129 -11.30 15.64 -6.60
C PRO A 129 -11.20 14.32 -7.37
N GLU A 130 -12.22 13.92 -8.14
CA GLU A 130 -12.22 12.70 -8.96
C GLU A 130 -11.16 12.71 -10.06
N VAL A 131 -10.57 13.88 -10.37
CA VAL A 131 -9.44 13.96 -11.31
C VAL A 131 -8.24 13.13 -10.89
N VAL A 132 -8.13 12.73 -9.62
CA VAL A 132 -7.12 11.75 -9.14
C VAL A 132 -7.31 10.34 -9.70
N PHE A 133 -8.45 10.05 -10.35
CA PHE A 133 -8.66 8.81 -11.10
C PHE A 133 -8.55 9.02 -12.60
N MET A 134 -7.87 10.07 -13.07
CA MET A 134 -7.68 10.36 -14.49
C MET A 134 -6.19 10.35 -14.87
N CYS A 135 -5.88 9.78 -16.04
CA CYS A 135 -4.54 9.90 -16.62
C CYS A 135 -4.32 11.31 -17.19
N ASP A 136 -3.05 11.69 -17.37
CA ASP A 136 -2.68 13.05 -17.80
C ASP A 136 -3.33 13.47 -19.12
N ARG A 137 -3.47 12.53 -20.07
CA ARG A 137 -4.15 12.77 -21.34
C ARG A 137 -5.62 13.15 -21.12
N CYS A 138 -6.37 12.33 -20.40
CA CYS A 138 -7.79 12.59 -20.16
C CYS A 138 -8.00 13.83 -19.28
N LYS A 139 -7.07 14.16 -18.38
CA LYS A 139 -7.09 15.44 -17.65
C LYS A 139 -6.95 16.61 -18.61
N HIS A 140 -5.95 16.58 -19.49
CA HIS A 140 -5.70 17.64 -20.46
C HIS A 140 -6.88 17.85 -21.41
N ASP A 141 -7.51 16.77 -21.86
CA ASP A 141 -8.68 16.85 -22.74
C ASP A 141 -9.88 17.49 -22.02
N ARG A 142 -10.12 17.17 -20.73
CA ARG A 142 -11.18 17.79 -19.93
C ARG A 142 -10.98 19.31 -19.76
N VAL A 143 -9.74 19.80 -19.61
CA VAL A 143 -9.45 21.24 -19.51
C VAL A 143 -9.86 22.00 -20.78
N LYS A 144 -9.75 21.37 -21.95
CA LYS A 144 -10.18 21.97 -23.22
C LYS A 144 -11.70 22.07 -23.30
N GLU A 145 -12.42 21.11 -22.71
CA GLU A 145 -13.88 21.08 -22.71
C GLU A 145 -14.49 22.06 -21.69
N PHE A 146 -13.84 22.26 -20.52
CA PHE A 146 -14.36 23.08 -19.42
C PHE A 146 -13.34 24.08 -18.85
N PRO A 147 -12.90 25.09 -19.63
CA PRO A 147 -11.87 26.04 -19.21
C PRO A 147 -12.29 26.94 -18.03
N SER A 148 -13.58 27.22 -17.85
CA SER A 148 -14.10 28.07 -16.77
C SER A 148 -14.08 27.41 -15.39
N GLU A 149 -14.28 26.09 -15.31
CA GLU A 149 -14.18 25.30 -14.07
C GLU A 149 -12.71 25.14 -13.65
N TYR A 150 -11.81 24.98 -14.62
CA TYR A 150 -10.38 24.88 -14.38
C TYR A 150 -9.74 26.19 -13.87
N LEU A 151 -10.24 27.34 -14.34
CA LEU A 151 -9.84 28.64 -13.81
C LEU A 151 -10.28 28.87 -12.36
N ARG A 152 -11.32 28.19 -11.86
CA ARG A 152 -11.64 28.20 -10.42
C ARG A 152 -10.70 27.32 -9.61
N PHE A 153 -10.25 26.21 -10.20
CA PHE A 153 -9.33 25.25 -9.59
C PHE A 153 -7.93 25.85 -9.32
N PHE A 154 -7.41 26.71 -10.20
CA PHE A 154 -6.12 27.41 -10.03
C PHE A 154 -6.24 28.92 -9.75
N GLY A 155 -7.41 29.54 -10.00
CA GLY A 155 -7.65 30.97 -9.80
C GLY A 155 -8.09 31.36 -8.38
N GLY A 156 -8.10 30.42 -7.43
CA GLY A 156 -8.31 30.70 -6.00
C GLY A 156 -7.12 31.36 -5.29
N MET A 157 -6.00 31.63 -5.99
CA MET A 157 -4.80 32.29 -5.46
C MET A 157 -4.61 33.74 -5.95
N LEU A 158 -5.68 34.38 -6.44
CA LEU A 158 -5.69 35.81 -6.81
C LEU A 158 -6.89 36.55 -6.21
N LYS A 159 -7.12 36.38 -4.91
CA LYS A 159 -7.70 37.42 -4.04
C LYS A 159 -7.00 37.40 -2.69
#